data_AF-A0A2D9H989-F1
#
_entry.id   AF-A0A2D9H989-F1
#
_cell.length_a   1.000
_cell.length_b   1.000
_cell.length_c   1.000
_cell.angle_alpha   90.00
_cell.angle_beta   90.00
_cell.angle_gamma   90.00
#
_symmetry.space_group_name_H-M   'P 1'
#
loop_
_entity.id
_entity.type
_entity.pdbx_description
1 polymer ?
#
loop_
_entity_poly.entity_id
_entity_poly.type
_entity_poly.pdbx_seq_one_letter_code
_entity_poly.pdbx_strand_id
1 'polypeptide(L)'
;MSEGLFHLRCFIIGFVVAACSVPVDQGVSEGRILSAFYGLENLPFVAILPCEAWVEGQDGMPVTFSVRIDDHSLSESMFEITRGDGVKVTPRCATLRPATEPLERRTVLLAGDFGTVGMPPRSVEVIGSLLDDQGGILKGARIDWVTPLERGPKLVLAESYPATTPEFRRDCPADTGQILQLVFDGGVSGPEGAALSRPQREGIHVRLADGQVIRPLELSDDDPDNFVLACIGSETTAVGVIIDSDLFYDPGNDPNDTTQSPVIQGRW
;
A
#
# COMPACT_ATOMS: atom_id res chain seq x y z
N MET A 1 -24.41 -27.92 42.00
CA MET A 1 -24.85 -28.78 40.89
C MET A 1 -24.44 -28.07 39.61
N SER A 2 -23.67 -28.57 38.66
CA SER A 2 -22.76 -29.71 38.48
C SER A 2 -21.90 -29.27 37.28
N GLU A 3 -20.60 -29.54 37.32
CA GLU A 3 -19.69 -29.39 36.19
C GLU A 3 -20.07 -30.32 35.03
N GLY A 4 -19.72 -29.93 33.80
CA GLY A 4 -19.86 -30.73 32.59
C GLY A 4 -18.53 -30.79 31.83
N LEU A 5 -17.72 -31.79 32.19
CA LEU A 5 -16.45 -32.18 31.57
C LEU A 5 -16.73 -32.91 30.24
N PHE A 6 -16.35 -32.32 29.10
CA PHE A 6 -16.34 -33.05 27.82
C PHE A 6 -15.02 -33.80 27.66
N HIS A 7 -15.08 -35.12 27.84
CA HIS A 7 -14.00 -36.06 27.50
C HIS A 7 -14.00 -36.32 25.99
N LEU A 8 -12.94 -35.95 25.28
CA LEU A 8 -12.64 -36.47 23.94
C LEU A 8 -11.88 -37.81 24.11
N ARG A 9 -12.57 -38.93 23.89
CA ARG A 9 -11.96 -40.26 23.84
C ARG A 9 -11.43 -40.53 22.43
N CYS A 10 -10.10 -40.51 22.24
CA CYS A 10 -9.46 -41.17 21.10
C CYS A 10 -9.50 -42.70 21.33
N PHE A 11 -10.31 -43.41 20.54
CA PHE A 11 -10.22 -44.87 20.41
C PHE A 11 -9.16 -45.20 19.34
N ILE A 12 -8.12 -45.94 19.71
CA ILE A 12 -7.13 -46.49 18.79
C ILE A 12 -7.55 -47.92 18.46
N ILE A 13 -8.11 -48.13 17.27
CA ILE A 13 -8.17 -49.44 16.61
C ILE A 13 -7.94 -49.21 15.10
N GLY A 14 -6.89 -49.82 14.54
CA GLY A 14 -6.73 -50.02 13.11
C GLY A 14 -5.91 -48.96 12.38
N PHE A 15 -4.88 -49.42 11.67
CA PHE A 15 -4.02 -48.68 10.75
C PHE A 15 -4.84 -47.89 9.71
N VAL A 16 -5.05 -46.60 9.97
CA VAL A 16 -5.34 -45.58 8.95
C VAL A 16 -4.55 -44.35 9.39
N VAL A 17 -3.54 -43.97 8.61
CA VAL A 17 -2.91 -42.65 8.76
C VAL A 17 -3.95 -41.65 8.26
N ALA A 18 -4.81 -41.19 9.18
CA ALA A 18 -5.66 -40.04 8.92
C ALA A 18 -4.72 -38.84 8.83
N ALA A 19 -4.44 -38.40 7.60
CA ALA A 19 -3.82 -37.11 7.37
C ALA A 19 -4.77 -36.05 7.96
N CYS A 20 -4.42 -35.51 9.12
CA CYS A 20 -5.01 -34.27 9.59
C CYS A 20 -4.53 -33.18 8.62
N SER A 21 -5.27 -32.96 7.54
CA SER A 21 -5.19 -31.71 6.81
C SER A 21 -5.67 -30.64 7.78
N VAL A 22 -4.73 -29.91 8.38
CA VAL A 22 -5.02 -28.62 8.99
C VAL A 22 -5.61 -27.80 7.83
N PRO A 23 -6.86 -27.30 7.92
CA PRO A 23 -7.32 -26.32 6.98
C PRO A 23 -6.30 -25.18 7.06
N VAL A 24 -5.55 -24.96 5.99
CA VAL A 24 -4.88 -23.68 5.82
C VAL A 24 -6.01 -22.69 5.86
N ASP A 25 -6.04 -21.87 6.90
CA ASP A 25 -6.89 -20.70 6.95
C ASP A 25 -6.51 -19.87 5.73
N GLN A 26 -7.27 -20.04 4.65
CA GLN A 26 -7.26 -19.15 3.50
C GLN A 26 -7.93 -17.89 4.03
N GLY A 27 -7.22 -17.16 4.89
CA GLY A 27 -7.70 -15.94 5.50
C GLY A 27 -8.17 -15.06 4.36
N VAL A 28 -9.49 -14.87 4.29
CA VAL A 28 -10.08 -13.77 3.55
C VAL A 28 -9.42 -12.56 4.19
N SER A 29 -8.42 -12.01 3.53
CA SER A 29 -7.86 -10.72 3.92
C SER A 29 -9.02 -9.76 3.80
N GLU A 30 -9.68 -9.44 4.91
CA GLU A 30 -10.66 -8.35 4.93
C GLU A 30 -9.93 -7.11 4.45
N GLY A 31 -10.27 -6.68 3.23
CA GLY A 31 -9.68 -5.51 2.63
C GLY A 31 -9.93 -4.31 3.52
N ARG A 32 -8.85 -3.56 3.81
CA ARG A 32 -8.90 -2.39 4.68
C ARG A 32 -8.07 -1.26 4.08
N ILE A 33 -8.33 -0.05 4.57
CA ILE A 33 -7.45 1.10 4.33
C ILE A 33 -6.19 0.93 5.18
N LEU A 34 -5.02 0.99 4.55
CA LEU A 34 -3.70 1.00 5.23
C LEU A 34 -3.29 2.42 5.58
N SER A 35 -3.57 3.38 4.71
CA SER A 35 -3.29 4.80 4.93
C SER A 35 -4.20 5.69 4.11
N ALA A 36 -4.35 6.92 4.60
CA ALA A 36 -4.77 8.07 3.83
C ALA A 36 -3.76 9.19 4.11
N PHE A 37 -3.24 9.82 3.06
CA PHE A 37 -2.24 10.87 3.17
C PHE A 37 -2.71 12.12 2.46
N TYR A 38 -2.72 13.26 3.16
CA TYR A 38 -3.07 14.56 2.60
C TYR A 38 -1.88 15.10 1.80
N GLY A 39 -1.62 14.46 0.66
CA GLY A 39 -0.34 14.53 -0.04
C GLY A 39 -0.13 15.74 -0.94
N LEU A 40 -1.18 16.52 -1.25
CA LEU A 40 -1.07 17.76 -2.01
C LEU A 40 -2.22 18.73 -1.69
N GLU A 41 -1.93 20.02 -1.55
CA GLU A 41 -2.95 21.08 -1.47
C GLU A 41 -3.35 21.62 -2.86
N ASN A 42 -2.51 21.39 -3.89
CA ASN A 42 -2.74 21.85 -5.25
C ASN A 42 -2.30 20.78 -6.24
N LEU A 43 -3.24 19.93 -6.66
CA LEU A 43 -2.98 18.90 -7.66
C LEU A 43 -2.56 19.51 -9.00
N PRO A 44 -1.40 19.12 -9.56
CA PRO A 44 -1.00 19.53 -10.90
C PRO A 44 -1.88 18.84 -11.94
N PHE A 45 -2.19 19.54 -13.05
CA PHE A 45 -3.04 19.03 -14.13
C PHE A 45 -2.66 17.63 -14.64
N VAL A 46 -1.35 17.31 -14.67
CA VAL A 46 -0.84 16.03 -15.19
C VAL A 46 -1.20 14.85 -14.29
N ALA A 47 -1.26 15.05 -12.96
CA ALA A 47 -1.57 13.99 -11.99
C ALA A 47 -3.04 13.52 -12.05
N ILE A 48 -3.89 14.28 -12.74
CA ILE A 48 -5.35 14.11 -12.73
C ILE A 48 -5.93 13.88 -14.13
N LEU A 49 -5.14 13.49 -15.14
CA LEU A 49 -5.57 13.35 -16.53
C LEU A 49 -6.78 12.42 -16.84
N PRO A 50 -7.34 11.59 -15.94
CA PRO A 50 -8.67 10.98 -16.13
C PRO A 50 -9.77 11.67 -15.30
N CYS A 51 -9.42 12.49 -14.32
CA CYS A 51 -10.34 13.40 -13.66
C CYS A 51 -10.55 14.61 -14.60
N GLU A 52 -11.78 15.10 -14.69
CA GLU A 52 -12.02 16.30 -15.51
C GLU A 52 -11.14 17.46 -15.00
N ALA A 53 -10.69 18.36 -15.90
CA ALA A 53 -9.82 19.50 -15.60
C ALA A 53 -10.31 20.41 -14.45
N TRP A 54 -11.54 20.22 -13.97
CA TRP A 54 -12.18 20.91 -12.87
C TRP A 54 -11.62 20.56 -11.49
N VAL A 55 -10.73 19.55 -11.38
CA VAL A 55 -10.04 19.21 -10.11
C VAL A 55 -8.61 19.72 -10.01
N GLU A 56 -8.13 20.48 -11.01
CA GLU A 56 -6.86 21.20 -10.92
C GLU A 56 -6.90 22.21 -9.76
N GLY A 57 -5.81 22.28 -8.98
CA GLY A 57 -5.72 23.17 -7.81
C GLY A 57 -6.58 22.75 -6.62
N GLN A 58 -7.13 21.54 -6.64
CA GLN A 58 -7.77 20.92 -5.48
C GLN A 58 -6.76 20.08 -4.69
N ASP A 59 -7.19 19.64 -3.52
CA ASP A 59 -6.41 18.73 -2.70
C ASP A 59 -6.29 17.36 -3.36
N GLY A 60 -5.12 16.74 -3.21
CA GLY A 60 -4.86 15.36 -3.55
C GLY A 60 -4.65 14.52 -2.31
N MET A 61 -5.42 13.45 -2.18
CA MET A 61 -5.34 12.54 -1.05
C MET A 61 -5.26 11.08 -1.52
N PRO A 62 -4.05 10.51 -1.68
CA PRO A 62 -3.88 9.08 -1.89
C PRO A 62 -4.40 8.28 -0.68
N VAL A 63 -5.17 7.23 -0.99
CA VAL A 63 -5.72 6.26 -0.04
C VAL A 63 -5.25 4.87 -0.44
N THR A 64 -4.36 4.29 0.35
CA THR A 64 -3.74 2.99 0.07
C THR A 64 -4.49 1.86 0.78
N PHE A 65 -4.77 0.78 0.06
CA PHE A 65 -5.53 -0.38 0.53
C PHE A 65 -4.65 -1.61 0.70
N SER A 66 -5.07 -2.52 1.59
CA SER A 66 -4.40 -3.80 1.80
C SER A 66 -4.66 -4.82 0.69
N VAL A 67 -5.56 -4.49 -0.25
CA VAL A 67 -5.97 -5.29 -1.40
C VAL A 67 -5.88 -4.44 -2.67
N ARG A 68 -5.81 -5.08 -3.83
CA ARG A 68 -5.91 -4.38 -5.12
C ARG A 68 -7.38 -4.09 -5.40
N ILE A 69 -7.65 -2.96 -6.03
CA ILE A 69 -8.99 -2.42 -6.28
C ILE A 69 -9.45 -2.82 -7.68
N ASP A 70 -10.71 -3.22 -7.79
CA ASP A 70 -11.39 -3.36 -9.07
C ASP A 70 -11.72 -1.97 -9.63
N ASP A 71 -11.07 -1.62 -10.74
CA ASP A 71 -11.20 -0.31 -11.40
C ASP A 71 -12.62 -0.05 -11.90
N HIS A 72 -13.41 -1.08 -12.18
CA HIS A 72 -14.79 -0.97 -12.63
C HIS A 72 -15.77 -0.60 -11.52
N SER A 73 -15.42 -0.90 -10.26
CA SER A 73 -16.22 -0.56 -9.09
C SER A 73 -15.91 0.84 -8.54
N LEU A 74 -14.85 1.48 -9.03
CA LEU A 74 -14.34 2.74 -8.51
C LEU A 74 -15.18 3.93 -8.97
N SER A 75 -15.65 4.73 -8.00
CA SER A 75 -16.26 6.04 -8.20
C SER A 75 -16.03 6.89 -6.95
N GLU A 76 -16.01 8.21 -7.12
CA GLU A 76 -16.01 9.20 -6.05
C GLU A 76 -17.11 8.96 -5.01
N SER A 77 -18.29 8.53 -5.46
CA SER A 77 -19.45 8.24 -4.59
C SER A 77 -19.25 7.06 -3.63
N MET A 78 -18.17 6.28 -3.82
CA MET A 78 -17.81 5.21 -2.90
C MET A 78 -17.20 5.73 -1.59
N PHE A 79 -16.79 7.00 -1.54
CA PHE A 79 -16.01 7.57 -0.44
C PHE A 79 -16.71 8.72 0.28
N GLU A 80 -16.45 8.82 1.57
CA GLU A 80 -16.79 9.97 2.41
C GLU A 80 -15.56 10.42 3.20
N ILE A 81 -15.28 11.72 3.16
CA ILE A 81 -14.16 12.35 3.84
C ILE A 81 -14.75 13.22 4.93
N THR A 82 -14.27 13.05 6.16
CA THR A 82 -14.57 13.99 7.23
C THR A 82 -13.46 15.03 7.30
N ARG A 83 -13.79 16.27 7.00
CA ARG A 83 -12.87 17.41 7.03
C ARG A 83 -12.44 17.77 8.45
N GLY A 84 -11.44 18.65 8.55
CA GLY A 84 -10.95 19.21 9.81
C GLY A 84 -12.01 19.92 10.66
N ASP A 85 -13.08 20.44 10.05
CA ASP A 85 -14.23 21.09 10.71
C ASP A 85 -15.37 20.12 11.07
N GLY A 86 -15.24 18.84 10.71
CA GLY A 86 -16.26 17.80 10.93
C GLY A 86 -17.29 17.68 9.81
N VAL A 87 -17.24 18.50 8.77
CA VAL A 87 -18.13 18.37 7.61
C VAL A 87 -17.74 17.13 6.81
N LYS A 88 -18.76 16.36 6.41
CA LYS A 88 -18.62 15.18 5.53
C LYS A 88 -18.75 15.61 4.07
N VAL A 89 -17.79 15.22 3.24
CA VAL A 89 -17.76 15.55 1.81
C VAL A 89 -17.49 14.30 0.97
N THR A 90 -18.03 14.29 -0.24
CA THR A 90 -17.69 13.31 -1.28
C THR A 90 -16.56 13.90 -2.14
N PRO A 91 -15.54 13.12 -2.55
CA PRO A 91 -14.55 13.57 -3.53
C PRO A 91 -15.22 14.05 -4.81
N ARG A 92 -14.51 14.88 -5.56
CA ARG A 92 -14.89 15.23 -6.93
C ARG A 92 -14.29 14.26 -7.95
N CYS A 93 -13.22 13.57 -7.60
CA CYS A 93 -12.66 12.48 -8.39
C CYS A 93 -12.09 11.38 -7.49
N ALA A 94 -12.13 10.15 -8.01
CA ALA A 94 -11.38 9.01 -7.49
C ALA A 94 -10.74 8.30 -8.68
N THR A 95 -9.43 8.05 -8.62
CA THR A 95 -8.69 7.40 -9.70
C THR A 95 -7.59 6.50 -9.15
N LEU A 96 -7.23 5.45 -9.89
CA LEU A 96 -6.04 4.64 -9.60
C LEU A 96 -4.77 5.26 -10.17
N ARG A 97 -4.87 6.31 -10.99
CA ARG A 97 -3.67 6.95 -11.55
C ARG A 97 -2.86 7.67 -10.46
N PRO A 98 -1.51 7.69 -10.58
CA PRO A 98 -0.72 7.11 -11.68
C PRO A 98 -0.58 5.58 -11.68
N ALA A 99 -0.69 4.93 -10.51
CA ALA A 99 -0.58 3.48 -10.27
C ALA A 99 -1.61 2.59 -11.03
N THR A 100 -1.39 2.34 -12.32
CA THR A 100 -2.37 1.63 -13.19
C THR A 100 -1.98 0.20 -13.54
N GLU A 101 -0.73 -0.13 -13.30
CA GLU A 101 -0.07 -1.41 -13.44
C GLU A 101 -0.86 -2.45 -12.63
N PRO A 102 -1.08 -3.68 -13.14
CA PRO A 102 -1.95 -4.65 -12.49
C PRO A 102 -1.61 -4.96 -11.02
N LEU A 103 -0.33 -4.90 -10.64
CA LEU A 103 0.12 -5.16 -9.27
C LEU A 103 0.04 -3.92 -8.36
N GLU A 104 -0.21 -2.74 -8.90
CA GLU A 104 -0.10 -1.44 -8.21
C GLU A 104 -1.45 -0.80 -7.90
N ARG A 105 -2.55 -1.46 -8.27
CA ARG A 105 -3.92 -0.95 -8.09
C ARG A 105 -4.40 -0.93 -6.63
N ARG A 106 -3.56 -0.56 -5.68
CA ARG A 106 -3.87 -0.48 -4.24
C ARG A 106 -4.12 0.95 -3.78
N THR A 107 -3.76 1.94 -4.58
CA THR A 107 -3.85 3.35 -4.20
C THR A 107 -4.93 4.03 -5.01
N VAL A 108 -5.92 4.60 -4.33
CA VAL A 108 -6.91 5.49 -4.94
C VAL A 108 -6.50 6.92 -4.61
N LEU A 109 -6.17 7.71 -5.64
CA LEU A 109 -6.05 9.16 -5.52
C LEU A 109 -7.45 9.77 -5.48
N LEU A 110 -7.80 10.38 -4.35
CA LEU A 110 -9.00 11.19 -4.20
C LEU A 110 -8.64 12.66 -4.46
N ALA A 111 -9.49 13.37 -5.20
CA ALA A 111 -9.36 14.81 -5.43
C ALA A 111 -10.61 15.57 -4.95
N GLY A 112 -10.43 16.67 -4.23
CA GLY A 112 -11.55 17.40 -3.62
C GLY A 112 -11.14 18.60 -2.76
N ASP A 113 -12.12 19.20 -2.11
CA ASP A 113 -11.92 20.22 -1.06
C ASP A 113 -11.99 19.52 0.30
N PHE A 114 -10.84 19.01 0.76
CA PHE A 114 -10.70 18.17 1.94
C PHE A 114 -10.11 18.93 3.14
N GLY A 115 -9.14 19.79 2.88
CA GLY A 115 -8.42 20.55 3.89
C GLY A 115 -8.64 22.06 3.76
N THR A 116 -8.27 22.78 4.82
CA THR A 116 -7.95 24.20 4.76
C THR A 116 -6.70 24.43 5.59
N VAL A 117 -6.03 25.57 5.41
CA VAL A 117 -4.80 25.90 6.16
C VAL A 117 -5.00 25.70 7.67
N GLY A 118 -4.21 24.79 8.26
CA GLY A 118 -4.27 24.45 9.69
C GLY A 118 -5.41 23.51 10.11
N MET A 119 -6.21 22.99 9.17
CA MET A 119 -7.30 22.05 9.40
C MET A 119 -7.28 20.94 8.33
N PRO A 120 -6.33 19.99 8.41
CA PRO A 120 -6.28 18.85 7.49
C PRO A 120 -7.52 17.94 7.66
N PRO A 121 -7.85 17.12 6.64
CA PRO A 121 -8.89 16.11 6.75
C PRO A 121 -8.60 15.13 7.89
N ARG A 122 -9.65 14.57 8.48
CA ARG A 122 -9.55 13.72 9.68
C ARG A 122 -9.68 12.24 9.38
N SER A 123 -10.61 11.88 8.49
CA SER A 123 -10.90 10.47 8.22
C SER A 123 -11.39 10.24 6.80
N VAL A 124 -11.18 9.02 6.32
CA VAL A 124 -11.75 8.51 5.07
C VAL A 124 -12.54 7.24 5.38
N GLU A 125 -13.73 7.11 4.80
CA GLU A 125 -14.58 5.93 4.89
C GLU A 125 -15.07 5.52 3.50
N VAL A 126 -15.07 4.20 3.23
CA VAL A 126 -15.71 3.62 2.06
C VAL A 126 -17.18 3.36 2.39
N ILE A 127 -18.07 4.20 1.88
CA ILE A 127 -19.52 4.14 2.14
C ILE A 127 -20.30 3.36 1.07
N GLY A 128 -19.71 3.21 -0.12
CA GLY A 128 -20.27 2.48 -1.25
C GLY A 128 -19.73 1.05 -1.39
N SER A 129 -20.17 0.34 -2.42
CA SER A 129 -19.75 -1.03 -2.72
C SER A 129 -18.48 -1.06 -3.58
N LEU A 130 -17.40 -0.44 -3.10
CA LEU A 130 -16.08 -0.58 -3.72
C LEU A 130 -15.62 -2.03 -3.60
N LEU A 131 -15.11 -2.59 -4.69
CA LEU A 131 -14.67 -3.99 -4.75
C LEU A 131 -13.14 -4.07 -4.83
N ASP A 132 -12.60 -5.15 -4.26
CA ASP A 132 -11.27 -5.61 -4.61
C ASP A 132 -11.26 -6.42 -5.92
N ASP A 133 -10.08 -6.67 -6.47
CA ASP A 133 -9.89 -7.40 -7.74
C ASP A 133 -10.28 -8.89 -7.67
N GLN A 134 -10.65 -9.41 -6.49
CA GLN A 134 -11.19 -10.75 -6.26
C GLN A 134 -12.70 -10.74 -5.93
N GLY A 135 -13.35 -9.57 -5.99
CA GLY A 135 -14.78 -9.39 -5.73
C GLY A 135 -15.16 -9.24 -4.25
N GLY A 136 -14.19 -9.07 -3.34
CA GLY A 136 -14.43 -8.70 -1.95
C GLY A 136 -14.95 -7.27 -1.84
N ILE A 137 -15.84 -7.02 -0.87
CA ILE A 137 -16.50 -5.72 -0.69
C ILE A 137 -15.81 -4.92 0.41
N LEU A 138 -15.40 -3.69 0.12
CA LEU A 138 -14.68 -2.79 1.03
C LEU A 138 -15.59 -1.83 1.82
N LYS A 139 -16.91 -1.91 1.62
CA LYS A 139 -17.88 -1.05 2.32
C LYS A 139 -17.72 -1.13 3.84
N GLY A 140 -17.54 0.02 4.47
CA GLY A 140 -17.30 0.17 5.91
C GLY A 140 -15.82 0.23 6.29
N ALA A 141 -14.89 0.01 5.35
CA ALA A 141 -13.47 0.26 5.60
C ALA A 141 -13.26 1.74 5.92
N ARG A 142 -12.56 2.01 7.02
CA ARG A 142 -12.39 3.37 7.56
C ARG A 142 -11.01 3.55 8.18
N ILE A 143 -10.46 4.75 8.03
CA ILE A 143 -9.29 5.21 8.79
C ILE A 143 -9.62 6.55 9.43
N ASP A 144 -9.38 6.67 10.74
CA ASP A 144 -9.71 7.86 11.55
C ASP A 144 -8.54 8.85 11.68
N TRP A 145 -7.48 8.61 10.92
CA TRP A 145 -6.29 9.46 10.87
C TRP A 145 -5.83 9.59 9.42
N VAL A 146 -5.74 10.82 8.94
CA VAL A 146 -5.09 11.16 7.67
C VAL A 146 -3.72 11.73 8.00
N THR A 147 -2.66 11.18 7.39
CA THR A 147 -1.30 11.69 7.53
C THR A 147 -1.25 13.13 6.97
N PRO A 148 -0.81 14.14 7.75
CA PRO A 148 -0.62 15.50 7.26
C PRO A 148 0.55 15.60 6.27
N LEU A 149 0.49 16.58 5.37
CA LEU A 149 1.47 16.82 4.30
C LEU A 149 2.91 16.91 4.85
N GLU A 150 3.11 17.70 5.90
CA GLU A 150 4.42 18.00 6.49
C GLU A 150 5.17 16.81 7.10
N ARG A 151 4.55 15.61 7.09
CA ARG A 151 5.16 14.37 7.55
C ARG A 151 5.97 13.66 6.47
N GLY A 152 5.80 14.07 5.21
CA GLY A 152 6.37 13.38 4.05
C GLY A 152 5.83 11.95 3.88
N PRO A 153 6.37 11.20 2.90
CA PRO A 153 5.85 9.89 2.56
C PRO A 153 6.33 8.83 3.57
N LYS A 154 5.54 7.77 3.72
CA LYS A 154 5.83 6.66 4.63
C LYS A 154 5.55 5.31 3.96
N LEU A 155 6.48 4.36 4.12
CA LEU A 155 6.24 2.96 3.78
C LEU A 155 5.06 2.38 4.59
N VAL A 156 4.04 1.90 3.90
CA VAL A 156 2.82 1.31 4.51
C VAL A 156 2.63 -0.16 4.20
N LEU A 157 3.27 -0.66 3.15
CA LEU A 157 3.24 -2.06 2.77
C LEU A 157 4.54 -2.44 2.04
N ALA A 158 4.99 -3.68 2.27
CA ALA A 158 6.05 -4.31 1.50
C ALA A 158 5.64 -5.73 1.15
N GLU A 159 5.62 -6.05 -0.14
CA GLU A 159 5.26 -7.37 -0.66
C GLU A 159 6.44 -8.01 -1.38
N SER A 160 6.70 -9.29 -1.10
CA SER A 160 7.72 -10.08 -1.79
C SER A 160 7.11 -10.90 -2.93
N TYR A 161 7.79 -10.88 -4.07
CA TYR A 161 7.46 -11.61 -5.28
C TYR A 161 8.66 -12.43 -5.76
N PRO A 162 8.44 -13.62 -6.35
CA PRO A 162 9.49 -14.33 -7.06
C PRO A 162 10.12 -13.44 -8.15
N ALA A 163 11.44 -13.53 -8.35
CA ALA A 163 12.11 -12.83 -9.45
C ALA A 163 11.59 -13.21 -10.85
N THR A 164 10.87 -14.34 -10.96
CA THR A 164 10.26 -14.83 -12.19
C THR A 164 8.85 -14.27 -12.46
N THR A 165 8.30 -13.44 -11.56
CA THR A 165 6.96 -12.85 -11.71
C THR A 165 6.87 -12.10 -13.06
N PRO A 166 5.96 -12.51 -13.97
CA PRO A 166 5.90 -11.99 -15.34
C PRO A 166 5.81 -10.48 -15.47
N GLU A 167 5.11 -9.85 -14.55
CA GLU A 167 4.83 -8.42 -14.48
C GLU A 167 6.12 -7.62 -14.26
N PHE A 168 7.12 -8.19 -13.57
CA PHE A 168 8.38 -7.52 -13.23
C PHE A 168 9.59 -7.93 -14.09
N ARG A 169 9.36 -8.70 -15.17
CA ARG A 169 10.43 -9.43 -15.90
C ARG A 169 11.50 -8.52 -16.53
N ARG A 170 11.32 -7.19 -16.51
CA ARG A 170 12.25 -6.22 -17.12
C ARG A 170 12.75 -5.15 -16.15
N ASP A 171 12.28 -5.17 -14.92
CA ASP A 171 12.51 -4.09 -13.96
C ASP A 171 13.71 -4.38 -13.07
N CYS A 172 14.13 -5.66 -13.00
CA CYS A 172 15.24 -6.08 -12.16
C CYS A 172 16.37 -6.77 -12.95
N PRO A 173 17.63 -6.61 -12.51
CA PRO A 173 18.78 -7.34 -13.03
C PRO A 173 18.63 -8.87 -12.95
N ALA A 174 19.37 -9.58 -13.81
CA ALA A 174 19.29 -11.04 -13.92
C ALA A 174 19.75 -11.82 -12.67
N ASP A 175 20.51 -11.20 -11.77
CA ASP A 175 20.97 -11.75 -10.49
C ASP A 175 19.99 -11.49 -9.32
N THR A 176 18.78 -11.03 -9.62
CA THR A 176 17.71 -10.85 -8.63
C THR A 176 17.15 -12.19 -8.19
N GLY A 177 17.14 -12.46 -6.88
CA GLY A 177 16.55 -13.64 -6.26
C GLY A 177 15.09 -13.46 -5.84
N GLN A 178 14.71 -12.25 -5.42
CA GLN A 178 13.33 -11.86 -5.14
C GLN A 178 13.13 -10.35 -5.36
N ILE A 179 11.88 -9.94 -5.55
CA ILE A 179 11.51 -8.55 -5.78
C ILE A 179 10.64 -8.11 -4.60
N LEU A 180 10.97 -6.97 -4.01
CA LEU A 180 10.08 -6.33 -3.04
C LEU A 180 9.38 -5.16 -3.71
N GLN A 181 8.05 -5.21 -3.79
CA GLN A 181 7.24 -4.04 -4.11
C GLN A 181 6.98 -3.28 -2.81
N LEU A 182 7.53 -2.07 -2.74
CA LEU A 182 7.41 -1.15 -1.62
C LEU A 182 6.29 -0.17 -1.94
N VAL A 183 5.33 -0.02 -1.03
CA VAL A 183 4.20 0.90 -1.21
C VAL A 183 4.25 1.97 -0.15
N PHE A 184 4.40 3.22 -0.58
CA PHE A 184 4.34 4.40 0.26
C PHE A 184 2.89 4.90 0.38
N ASP A 185 2.57 5.73 1.37
CA ASP A 185 1.22 6.29 1.52
C ASP A 185 0.88 7.42 0.53
N GLY A 186 1.87 7.94 -0.18
CA GLY A 186 1.74 8.84 -1.32
C GLY A 186 2.91 8.72 -2.29
N GLY A 187 2.83 9.47 -3.39
CA GLY A 187 3.84 9.43 -4.44
C GLY A 187 5.24 9.76 -3.89
N VAL A 188 6.27 9.13 -4.44
CA VAL A 188 7.65 9.29 -3.95
C VAL A 188 8.63 9.66 -5.04
N SER A 189 9.65 10.42 -4.65
CA SER A 189 10.77 10.80 -5.49
C SER A 189 12.04 10.97 -4.63
N GLY A 190 13.17 11.24 -5.29
CA GLY A 190 14.34 11.83 -4.65
C GLY A 190 14.14 13.32 -4.34
N PRO A 191 15.15 13.98 -3.72
CA PRO A 191 15.05 15.39 -3.35
C PRO A 191 14.78 16.27 -4.57
N GLU A 192 13.90 17.25 -4.40
CA GLU A 192 13.44 18.19 -5.43
C GLU A 192 12.78 17.51 -6.64
N GLY A 193 12.13 16.36 -6.44
CA GLY A 193 11.49 15.61 -7.51
C GLY A 193 12.48 14.87 -8.42
N ALA A 194 13.72 14.67 -7.96
CA ALA A 194 14.71 13.92 -8.70
C ALA A 194 14.33 12.44 -8.80
N ALA A 195 14.79 11.77 -9.86
CA ALA A 195 14.70 10.32 -9.97
C ALA A 195 15.36 9.62 -8.77
N LEU A 196 14.78 8.49 -8.36
CA LEU A 196 15.35 7.63 -7.32
C LEU A 196 16.73 7.15 -7.76
N SER A 197 17.69 7.19 -6.83
CA SER A 197 19.07 6.86 -7.15
C SER A 197 19.79 6.19 -5.99
N ARG A 198 21.13 6.22 -6.02
CA ARG A 198 21.99 5.54 -5.04
C ARG A 198 21.66 5.87 -3.58
N PRO A 199 21.37 7.13 -3.18
CA PRO A 199 21.03 7.44 -1.79
C PRO A 199 19.79 6.69 -1.31
N GLN A 200 18.71 6.66 -2.10
CA GLN A 200 17.47 5.95 -1.76
C GLN A 200 17.70 4.45 -1.66
N ARG A 201 18.41 3.86 -2.64
CA ARG A 201 18.77 2.43 -2.62
C ARG A 201 19.60 2.08 -1.38
N GLU A 202 20.53 2.93 -1.00
CA GLU A 202 21.40 2.75 0.17
C GLU A 202 20.75 3.17 1.49
N GLY A 203 19.53 3.70 1.46
CA GLY A 203 18.70 3.91 2.64
C GLY A 203 17.79 2.75 2.98
N ILE A 204 17.62 1.80 2.06
CA ILE A 204 16.77 0.63 2.25
C ILE A 204 17.59 -0.50 2.88
N HIS A 205 17.09 -1.01 4.00
CA HIS A 205 17.64 -2.13 4.74
C HIS A 205 16.61 -3.26 4.77
N VAL A 206 16.93 -4.38 4.12
CA VAL A 206 16.06 -5.55 4.05
C VAL A 206 16.56 -6.60 5.02
N ARG A 207 15.73 -6.96 6.00
CA ARG A 207 16.00 -8.05 6.92
C ARG A 207 15.52 -9.36 6.32
N LEU A 208 16.41 -10.35 6.28
CA LEU A 208 16.14 -11.70 5.79
C LEU A 208 15.80 -12.65 6.94
N ALA A 209 15.16 -13.77 6.61
CA ALA A 209 14.73 -14.79 7.58
C ALA A 209 15.90 -15.45 8.34
N ASP A 210 17.11 -15.46 7.77
CA ASP A 210 18.32 -15.95 8.40
C ASP A 210 18.99 -14.92 9.35
N GLY A 211 18.38 -13.73 9.49
CA GLY A 211 18.85 -12.65 10.34
C GLY A 211 19.82 -11.68 9.66
N GLN A 212 20.23 -11.92 8.42
CA GLN A 212 21.06 -10.98 7.68
C GLN A 212 20.27 -9.70 7.33
N VAL A 213 20.99 -8.59 7.22
CA VAL A 213 20.46 -7.33 6.69
C VAL A 213 21.24 -6.99 5.44
N ILE A 214 20.53 -6.82 4.33
CA ILE A 214 21.10 -6.52 3.02
C ILE A 214 20.47 -5.27 2.43
N ARG A 215 21.04 -4.79 1.32
CA ARG A 215 20.53 -3.66 0.55
C ARG A 215 20.04 -4.14 -0.81
N PRO A 216 19.08 -3.45 -1.45
CA PRO A 216 18.71 -3.76 -2.82
C PRO A 216 19.88 -3.61 -3.78
N LEU A 217 19.91 -4.45 -4.82
CA LEU A 217 20.81 -4.34 -5.96
C LEU A 217 20.50 -3.06 -6.76
N GLU A 218 19.21 -2.83 -6.98
CA GLU A 218 18.66 -1.75 -7.78
C GLU A 218 17.29 -1.35 -7.25
N LEU A 219 16.90 -0.10 -7.50
CA LEU A 219 15.52 0.35 -7.42
C LEU A 219 15.02 0.55 -8.84
N SER A 220 13.82 0.05 -9.13
CA SER A 220 13.14 0.24 -10.40
C SER A 220 11.70 0.68 -10.14
N ASP A 221 10.98 0.94 -11.23
CA ASP A 221 9.64 1.52 -11.23
C ASP A 221 9.65 2.89 -10.55
N ASP A 222 10.41 3.80 -11.17
CA ASP A 222 10.51 5.21 -10.76
C ASP A 222 9.62 6.07 -11.65
N ASP A 223 8.39 5.60 -11.86
CA ASP A 223 7.33 6.43 -12.40
C ASP A 223 6.73 7.28 -11.24
N PRO A 224 5.99 8.36 -11.54
CA PRO A 224 5.61 9.35 -10.52
C PRO A 224 4.44 8.90 -9.64
N ASP A 225 4.47 7.66 -9.14
CA ASP A 225 3.49 7.07 -8.24
C ASP A 225 4.06 6.69 -6.86
N ASN A 226 3.33 5.88 -6.08
CA ASN A 226 3.70 5.51 -4.71
C ASN A 226 4.29 4.10 -4.57
N PHE A 227 4.66 3.46 -5.68
CA PHE A 227 5.26 2.14 -5.74
C PHE A 227 6.74 2.26 -6.09
N VAL A 228 7.56 1.41 -5.47
CA VAL A 228 8.98 1.28 -5.79
C VAL A 228 9.34 -0.19 -5.76
N LEU A 229 10.01 -0.67 -6.80
CA LEU A 229 10.53 -2.04 -6.83
C LEU A 229 11.96 -2.06 -6.30
N ALA A 230 12.20 -2.83 -5.25
CA ALA A 230 13.53 -3.11 -4.75
C ALA A 230 13.98 -4.53 -5.17
N CYS A 231 14.97 -4.60 -6.04
CA CYS A 231 15.52 -5.86 -6.55
C CYS A 231 16.51 -6.45 -5.54
N ILE A 232 16.23 -7.64 -5.02
CA ILE A 232 17.01 -8.25 -3.94
C ILE A 232 17.83 -9.42 -4.48
N GLY A 233 19.16 -9.38 -4.32
CA GLY A 233 20.09 -10.40 -4.82
C GLY A 233 20.14 -11.71 -4.03
N SER A 234 19.23 -11.91 -3.08
CA SER A 234 19.17 -13.12 -2.25
C SER A 234 17.83 -13.83 -2.45
N GLU A 235 17.86 -15.16 -2.48
CA GLU A 235 16.66 -16.01 -2.47
C GLU A 235 16.14 -16.26 -1.04
N THR A 236 16.94 -15.94 0.00
CA THR A 236 16.48 -16.07 1.40
C THR A 236 15.33 -15.11 1.65
N THR A 237 14.18 -15.62 2.11
CA THR A 237 12.95 -14.84 2.33
C THR A 237 13.19 -13.53 3.08
N ALA A 238 12.82 -12.40 2.47
CA ALA A 238 12.76 -11.13 3.16
C ALA A 238 11.59 -11.11 4.16
N VAL A 239 11.83 -10.58 5.36
CA VAL A 239 10.86 -10.57 6.47
C VAL A 239 10.58 -9.17 7.01
N GLY A 240 11.35 -8.16 6.58
CA GLY A 240 11.10 -6.77 6.95
C GLY A 240 11.95 -5.80 6.15
N VAL A 241 11.46 -4.58 6.03
CA VAL A 241 12.14 -3.45 5.40
C VAL A 241 12.18 -2.31 6.40
N ILE A 242 13.33 -1.64 6.49
CA ILE A 242 13.50 -0.36 7.17
C ILE A 242 14.07 0.62 6.14
N ILE A 243 13.55 1.83 6.13
CA ILE A 243 14.01 2.93 5.27
C ILE A 243 14.46 4.06 6.18
N ASP A 244 15.68 4.52 5.96
CA ASP A 244 16.26 5.67 6.67
C ASP A 244 15.46 6.96 6.38
N SER A 245 15.51 7.95 7.28
CA SER A 245 14.86 9.25 7.06
C SER A 245 15.56 10.07 5.98
N ASP A 246 14.87 11.10 5.48
CA ASP A 246 15.43 12.15 4.62
C ASP A 246 15.88 11.70 3.22
N LEU A 247 15.28 10.64 2.69
CA LEU A 247 15.67 10.03 1.42
C LEU A 247 14.58 10.02 0.35
N PHE A 248 13.35 9.74 0.74
CA PHE A 248 12.17 9.74 -0.12
C PHE A 248 11.34 10.99 0.16
N TYR A 249 10.89 11.64 -0.91
CA TYR A 249 10.22 12.93 -0.86
C TYR A 249 8.87 12.82 -1.55
N ASP A 250 7.85 13.40 -0.94
CA ASP A 250 6.54 13.52 -1.57
C ASP A 250 6.55 14.58 -2.69
N PRO A 251 5.44 14.78 -3.43
CA PRO A 251 5.37 15.83 -4.46
C PRO A 251 5.51 17.26 -3.93
N GLY A 252 5.29 17.50 -2.63
CA GLY A 252 5.55 18.77 -1.93
C GLY A 252 7.02 18.97 -1.58
N ASN A 253 7.85 17.95 -1.79
CA ASN A 253 9.25 17.86 -1.41
C ASN A 253 9.47 17.81 0.12
N ASP A 254 8.52 17.22 0.85
CA ASP A 254 8.66 16.92 2.27
C ASP A 254 9.33 15.53 2.44
N PRO A 255 10.42 15.43 3.22
CA PRO A 255 11.16 14.18 3.40
C PRO A 255 10.43 13.19 4.31
N ASN A 256 10.66 11.90 4.06
CA ASN A 256 10.19 10.83 4.95
C ASN A 256 10.91 10.82 6.30
N ASP A 257 10.18 10.48 7.37
CA ASP A 257 10.78 9.95 8.59
C ASP A 257 11.27 8.50 8.38
N THR A 258 12.08 8.00 9.32
CA THR A 258 12.40 6.56 9.35
C THR A 258 11.12 5.73 9.40
N THR A 259 10.98 4.80 8.47
CA THR A 259 9.78 3.97 8.33
C THR A 259 10.13 2.51 8.15
N GLN A 260 9.20 1.62 8.49
CA GLN A 260 9.41 0.19 8.42
C GLN A 260 8.10 -0.55 8.14
N SER A 261 8.21 -1.70 7.47
CA SER A 261 7.11 -2.62 7.26
C SER A 261 7.59 -4.07 7.39
N PRO A 262 6.81 -4.99 7.99
CA PRO A 262 7.00 -6.40 7.71
C PRO A 262 6.85 -6.65 6.21
N VAL A 263 7.55 -7.67 5.71
CA VAL A 263 7.36 -8.15 4.34
C VAL A 263 6.32 -9.26 4.37
N ILE A 264 5.31 -9.15 3.52
CA ILE A 264 4.32 -10.21 3.29
C ILE A 264 4.52 -10.84 1.92
N GLN A 265 3.99 -12.04 1.71
CA GLN A 265 4.02 -12.65 0.39
C GLN A 265 3.00 -11.97 -0.52
N GLY A 266 3.47 -11.40 -1.62
CA GLY A 266 2.64 -10.83 -2.65
C GLY A 266 1.84 -11.91 -3.37
N ARG A 267 0.58 -11.59 -3.70
CA ARG A 267 -0.28 -12.40 -4.56
C ARG A 267 -0.28 -11.77 -5.95
N TRP A 268 -0.04 -12.55 -6.99
CA TRP A 268 -0.06 -12.12 -8.38
C TRP A 268 -0.97 -13.03 -9.18
#